data_AF-A0A379X5X4-F1
#
_entry.id   AF-A0A379X5X4-F1
#
_cell.length_a   1.000
_cell.length_b   1.000
_cell.length_c   1.000
_cell.angle_alpha   90.00
_cell.angle_beta   90.00
_cell.angle_gamma   90.00
#
_symmetry.space_group_name_H-M   'P 1'
#
loop_
_entity.id
_entity.type
_entity.pdbx_description
1 polymer ?
#
loop_
_entity_poly.entity_id
_entity_poly.type
_entity_poly.pdbx_seq_one_letter_code
_entity_poly.pdbx_strand_id
1 'polypeptide(L)'
;MGRQTDDGRHEGHVAHIFADGMSGGGWGGGRPIATTAADGTRLDNWEYRRGADVVAWQVICTDNSTYRYPECWRGPVWSRVATEAEHDPAQYRIYCGDERAMLPEDVEDLLMEDWDRHVAPIQGCYAIEVAAEAVAQAQEELTNAVRAAREQGASWEAIGRAAGMTRQSAHERWAKLIPAGS
;
A
#
# COMPACT_ATOMS: atom_id res chain seq x y z
N MET A 1 -8.40 -7.48 -11.42
CA MET A 1 -8.81 -7.00 -10.08
C MET A 1 -7.63 -6.32 -9.41
N GLY A 2 -7.85 -5.35 -8.51
CA GLY A 2 -6.75 -4.70 -7.78
C GLY A 2 -6.31 -5.49 -6.54
N ARG A 3 -5.07 -5.28 -6.10
CA ARG A 3 -4.52 -5.75 -4.82
C ARG A 3 -4.17 -4.54 -3.95
N GLN A 4 -4.23 -4.69 -2.63
CA GLN A 4 -3.94 -3.60 -1.69
C GLN A 4 -3.00 -4.07 -0.59
N THR A 5 -2.13 -3.19 -0.11
CA THR A 5 -1.28 -3.45 1.06
C THR A 5 -2.11 -3.55 2.35
N ASP A 6 -1.61 -4.25 3.36
CA ASP A 6 -2.31 -4.45 4.64
C ASP A 6 -2.67 -3.15 5.36
N ASP A 7 -1.85 -2.11 5.16
CA ASP A 7 -2.08 -0.77 5.71
C ASP A 7 -3.07 0.09 4.90
N GLY A 8 -3.55 -0.45 3.78
CA GLY A 8 -4.46 0.22 2.87
C GLY A 8 -3.85 1.37 2.06
N ARG A 9 -2.55 1.67 2.20
CA ARG A 9 -1.92 2.86 1.61
C ARG A 9 -1.55 2.69 0.14
N HIS A 10 -1.31 1.47 -0.32
CA HIS A 10 -0.91 1.21 -1.71
C HIS A 10 -1.86 0.23 -2.37
N GLU A 11 -2.40 0.60 -3.53
CA GLU A 11 -3.27 -0.25 -4.34
C GLU A 11 -2.67 -0.46 -5.73
N GLY A 12 -2.39 -1.73 -6.05
CA GLY A 12 -1.88 -2.17 -7.34
C GLY A 12 -3.01 -2.65 -8.25
N HIS A 13 -2.99 -2.25 -9.52
CA HIS A 13 -3.92 -2.76 -10.51
C HIS A 13 -3.29 -2.81 -11.91
N VAL A 14 -3.79 -3.71 -12.75
CA VAL A 14 -3.39 -3.79 -14.15
C VAL A 14 -4.15 -2.74 -14.98
N ALA A 15 -3.41 -1.85 -15.62
CA ALA A 15 -3.95 -0.89 -16.58
C ALA A 15 -3.74 -1.37 -18.01
N HIS A 16 -4.74 -1.15 -18.85
CA HIS A 16 -4.62 -1.28 -20.31
C HIS A 16 -3.86 -0.07 -20.86
N ILE A 17 -3.00 -0.32 -21.84
CA ILE A 17 -2.39 0.71 -22.68
C ILE A 17 -2.97 0.58 -24.08
N PHE A 18 -3.49 1.69 -24.58
CA PHE A 18 -4.13 1.75 -25.89
C PHE A 18 -3.15 2.24 -26.97
N ALA A 19 -3.45 1.95 -28.24
CA ALA A 19 -2.58 2.27 -29.37
C ALA A 19 -2.24 3.77 -29.54
N ASP A 20 -3.08 4.65 -29.01
CA ASP A 20 -2.89 6.11 -29.00
C ASP A 20 -2.12 6.61 -27.76
N GLY A 21 -1.64 5.70 -26.91
CA GLY A 21 -0.89 6.01 -25.69
C GLY A 21 -1.77 6.29 -24.47
N MET A 22 -3.10 6.32 -24.62
CA MET A 22 -3.99 6.44 -23.46
C MET A 22 -3.92 5.19 -22.58
N SER A 23 -4.37 5.30 -21.33
CA SER A 23 -4.42 4.15 -20.41
C SER A 23 -5.62 4.17 -19.46
N GLY A 24 -5.90 3.01 -18.86
CA GLY A 24 -6.89 2.88 -17.79
C GLY A 24 -7.07 1.43 -17.30
N GLY A 25 -7.34 1.27 -16.00
CA GLY A 25 -7.56 -0.04 -15.36
C GLY A 25 -9.02 -0.48 -15.26
N GLY A 26 -9.96 0.33 -15.74
CA GLY A 26 -11.40 0.10 -15.59
C GLY A 26 -12.04 -0.71 -16.71
N TRP A 27 -13.18 -1.31 -16.38
CA TRP A 27 -14.08 -1.98 -17.31
C TRP A 27 -15.51 -1.45 -17.16
N GLY A 28 -16.24 -1.33 -18.27
CA GLY A 28 -17.66 -0.97 -18.22
C GLY A 28 -18.38 -1.41 -19.49
N GLY A 29 -19.60 -1.92 -19.35
CA GLY A 29 -20.35 -2.48 -20.49
C GLY A 29 -19.60 -3.61 -21.22
N GLY A 30 -18.71 -4.34 -20.53
CA GLY A 30 -17.86 -5.38 -21.11
C GLY A 30 -16.70 -4.87 -21.96
N ARG A 31 -16.32 -3.60 -21.83
CA ARG A 31 -15.25 -2.95 -22.60
C ARG A 31 -14.19 -2.33 -21.69
N PRO A 32 -12.91 -2.34 -22.09
CA PRO A 32 -11.87 -1.61 -21.36
C PRO A 32 -12.12 -0.10 -21.49
N ILE A 33 -11.75 0.63 -20.45
CA ILE A 33 -11.98 2.07 -20.35
C ILE A 33 -10.64 2.81 -20.25
N ALA A 34 -10.43 3.80 -21.11
CA ALA A 34 -9.38 4.79 -20.93
C ALA A 34 -9.86 5.87 -19.95
N THR A 35 -9.03 6.15 -18.95
CA THR A 35 -9.25 7.18 -17.92
C THR A 35 -8.15 8.21 -17.88
N THR A 36 -7.06 7.97 -18.61
CA THR A 36 -5.84 8.79 -18.59
C THR A 36 -5.36 8.99 -20.03
N ALA A 37 -5.12 10.24 -20.41
CA ALA A 37 -4.56 10.63 -21.70
C ALA A 37 -3.09 10.19 -21.84
N ALA A 38 -2.56 10.26 -23.07
CA ALA A 38 -1.18 9.86 -23.37
C ALA A 38 -0.11 10.72 -22.65
N ASP A 39 -0.45 11.95 -22.28
CA ASP A 39 0.42 12.84 -21.51
C ASP A 39 0.29 12.65 -19.98
N GLY A 40 -0.50 11.67 -19.53
CA GLY A 40 -0.74 11.38 -18.11
C GLY A 40 -1.90 12.18 -17.51
N THR A 41 -2.55 13.07 -18.27
CA THR A 41 -3.70 13.84 -17.77
C THR A 41 -4.91 12.94 -17.53
N ARG A 42 -5.53 13.04 -16.36
CA ARG A 42 -6.77 12.29 -16.07
C ARG A 42 -7.93 12.89 -16.86
N LEU A 43 -8.72 12.04 -17.48
CA LEU A 43 -9.86 12.45 -18.29
C LEU A 43 -11.04 12.84 -17.41
N ASP A 44 -11.76 13.90 -17.79
CA ASP A 44 -13.01 14.29 -17.14
C ASP A 44 -14.13 13.27 -17.42
N ASN A 45 -14.09 12.62 -18.58
CA ASN A 45 -15.04 11.58 -18.98
C ASN A 45 -14.29 10.32 -19.39
N TRP A 46 -14.84 9.18 -19.00
CA TRP A 46 -14.32 7.87 -19.35
C TRP A 46 -14.56 7.55 -20.83
N GLU A 47 -13.54 7.01 -21.48
CA GLU A 47 -13.62 6.62 -22.89
C GLU A 47 -13.67 5.10 -23.02
N TYR A 48 -14.78 4.58 -23.55
CA TYR A 48 -14.94 3.14 -23.80
C TYR A 48 -14.17 2.74 -25.05
N ARG A 49 -13.24 1.79 -24.90
CA ARG A 49 -12.35 1.32 -25.96
C ARG A 49 -12.74 -0.07 -26.44
N ARG A 50 -12.22 -0.51 -27.58
CA ARG A 50 -12.35 -1.92 -28.00
C ARG A 50 -11.17 -2.68 -27.43
N GLY A 51 -11.34 -3.98 -27.16
CA GLY A 51 -10.21 -4.80 -26.74
C GLY A 51 -9.12 -4.84 -27.82
N ALA A 52 -9.48 -4.77 -29.10
CA ALA A 52 -8.52 -4.64 -30.20
C ALA A 52 -7.66 -3.36 -30.16
N ASP A 53 -8.08 -2.33 -29.42
CA ASP A 53 -7.29 -1.09 -29.27
C ASP A 53 -6.21 -1.22 -28.17
N VAL A 54 -6.26 -2.28 -27.34
CA VAL A 54 -5.28 -2.56 -26.29
C VAL A 54 -4.03 -3.20 -26.90
N VAL A 55 -2.90 -2.52 -26.75
CA VAL A 55 -1.59 -2.91 -27.30
C VAL A 55 -0.60 -3.39 -26.23
N ALA A 56 -0.88 -3.10 -24.96
CA ALA A 56 -0.08 -3.57 -23.83
C ALA A 56 -0.87 -3.47 -22.52
N TRP A 57 -0.27 -4.01 -21.45
CA TRP A 57 -0.70 -3.82 -20.07
C TRP A 57 0.46 -3.31 -19.23
N GLN A 58 0.15 -2.64 -18.13
CA GLN A 58 1.14 -2.19 -17.16
C GLN A 58 0.52 -2.19 -15.78
N VAL A 59 1.24 -2.68 -14.78
CA VAL A 59 0.79 -2.58 -13.39
C VAL A 59 1.10 -1.19 -12.86
N ILE A 60 0.10 -0.58 -12.22
CA ILE A 60 0.18 0.75 -11.64
C ILE A 60 -0.09 0.63 -10.15
N CYS A 61 0.68 1.34 -9.32
CA CYS A 61 0.37 1.53 -7.92
C CYS A 61 -0.16 2.94 -7.68
N THR A 62 -1.30 3.05 -7.00
CA THR A 62 -1.82 4.30 -6.44
C THR A 62 -1.52 4.40 -4.96
N ASP A 63 -1.21 5.61 -4.51
CA ASP A 63 -1.08 5.95 -3.10
C ASP A 63 -2.43 6.44 -2.55
N ASN A 64 -3.05 5.60 -1.74
CA ASN A 64 -4.33 5.82 -1.11
C ASN A 64 -4.24 6.60 0.21
N SER A 65 -3.04 7.01 0.65
CA SER A 65 -2.88 7.86 1.83
C SER A 65 -3.42 9.28 1.63
N THR A 66 -3.70 9.68 0.39
CA THR A 66 -4.30 10.97 0.05
C THR A 66 -5.59 10.80 -0.72
N TYR A 67 -6.56 11.70 -0.52
CA TYR A 67 -7.84 11.70 -1.25
C TYR A 67 -7.73 11.85 -2.77
N ARG A 68 -6.55 12.19 -3.28
CA ARG A 68 -6.29 12.35 -4.72
C ARG A 68 -5.83 11.05 -5.39
N TYR A 69 -5.52 10.00 -4.62
CA TYR A 69 -5.07 8.70 -5.12
C TYR A 69 -3.98 8.79 -6.21
N PRO A 70 -2.90 9.58 -6.00
CA PRO A 70 -1.89 9.75 -7.03
C PRO A 70 -1.21 8.42 -7.37
N GLU A 71 -0.84 8.24 -8.63
CA GLU A 71 0.04 7.15 -9.02
C GLU A 71 1.41 7.37 -8.37
N CYS A 72 1.88 6.41 -7.59
CA CYS A 72 3.19 6.47 -6.94
C CYS A 72 4.23 5.58 -7.63
N TRP A 73 3.80 4.64 -8.49
CA TRP A 73 4.69 3.76 -9.22
C TRP A 73 4.02 3.15 -10.46
N ARG A 74 4.84 2.83 -11.47
CA ARG A 74 4.46 2.10 -12.67
C ARG A 74 5.49 1.00 -12.94
N GLY A 75 5.00 -0.21 -13.19
CA GLY A 75 5.82 -1.36 -13.55
C GLY A 75 6.29 -1.36 -15.01
N PRO A 76 6.96 -2.44 -15.44
CA PRO A 76 7.31 -2.63 -16.85
C PRO A 76 6.05 -2.74 -17.74
N VAL A 77 6.23 -2.45 -19.02
CA VAL A 77 5.16 -2.55 -20.03
C VAL A 77 5.13 -3.97 -20.60
N TRP A 78 4.00 -4.64 -20.44
CA TRP A 78 3.72 -5.98 -20.95
C TRP A 78 3.05 -5.88 -22.33
N SER A 79 3.85 -6.04 -23.39
CA SER A 79 3.40 -5.87 -24.77
C SER A 79 2.45 -6.98 -25.20
N ARG A 80 1.34 -6.61 -25.85
CA ARG A 80 0.45 -7.58 -26.48
C ARG A 80 1.07 -8.09 -27.78
N VAL A 81 1.18 -9.39 -27.93
CA VAL A 81 1.64 -10.03 -29.18
C VAL A 81 0.47 -10.60 -29.97
N ALA A 82 0.69 -10.80 -31.27
CA ALA A 82 -0.36 -11.20 -32.21
C ALA A 82 -0.70 -12.69 -32.13
N THR A 83 0.27 -13.52 -31.76
CA THR A 83 0.12 -14.98 -31.78
C THR A 83 0.59 -15.63 -30.49
N GLU A 84 0.04 -16.81 -30.18
CA GLU A 84 0.43 -17.61 -29.02
C GLU A 84 1.90 -18.03 -29.08
N ALA A 85 2.47 -18.25 -30.27
CA ALA A 85 3.87 -18.59 -30.45
C ALA A 85 4.85 -17.47 -30.04
N GLU A 86 4.37 -16.23 -29.96
CA GLU A 86 5.14 -15.07 -29.51
C GLU A 86 4.96 -14.76 -28.02
N HIS A 87 4.10 -15.53 -27.32
CA HIS A 87 3.86 -15.39 -25.89
C HIS A 87 5.15 -15.77 -25.14
N ASP A 88 5.76 -14.79 -24.50
CA ASP A 88 6.99 -14.95 -23.72
C ASP A 88 6.95 -13.99 -22.52
N PRO A 89 6.37 -14.43 -21.40
CA PRO A 89 6.23 -13.58 -20.23
C PRO A 89 7.57 -13.18 -19.61
N ALA A 90 8.63 -13.96 -19.79
CA ALA A 90 9.97 -13.60 -19.33
C ALA A 90 10.55 -12.38 -20.07
N GLN A 91 9.98 -12.05 -21.24
CA GLN A 91 10.31 -10.85 -22.03
C GLN A 91 9.18 -9.81 -22.03
N TYR A 92 8.22 -9.90 -21.10
CA TYR A 92 7.07 -8.99 -21.03
C TYR A 92 6.19 -9.03 -22.30
N ARG A 93 6.02 -10.21 -22.92
CA ARG A 93 5.22 -10.40 -24.14
C ARG A 93 4.05 -11.33 -23.85
N ILE A 94 2.83 -10.80 -23.95
CA ILE A 94 1.60 -11.53 -23.63
C ILE A 94 0.74 -11.69 -24.88
N TYR A 95 0.48 -12.94 -25.26
CA TYR A 95 -0.63 -13.26 -26.14
C TYR A 95 -1.95 -13.23 -25.36
N CYS A 96 -2.95 -12.53 -25.88
CA CYS A 96 -4.31 -12.50 -25.35
C CYS A 96 -5.29 -12.65 -26.51
N GLY A 97 -5.86 -13.85 -26.65
CA GLY A 97 -6.83 -14.18 -27.69
C GLY A 97 -8.25 -13.64 -27.42
N ASP A 98 -8.49 -13.08 -26.24
CA ASP A 98 -9.79 -12.49 -25.88
C ASP A 98 -10.04 -11.17 -26.64
N GLU A 99 -11.18 -11.06 -27.31
CA GLU A 99 -11.53 -9.89 -28.12
C GLU A 99 -11.73 -8.62 -27.30
N ARG A 100 -12.00 -8.77 -26.00
CA ARG A 100 -12.15 -7.66 -25.06
C ARG A 100 -10.83 -7.28 -24.42
N ALA A 101 -9.75 -8.04 -24.68
CA ALA A 101 -8.43 -7.91 -24.08
C ALA A 101 -8.39 -8.21 -22.58
N MET A 102 -9.28 -9.12 -22.13
CA MET A 102 -9.27 -9.60 -20.76
C MET A 102 -8.13 -10.60 -20.59
N LEU A 103 -7.22 -10.32 -19.65
CA LEU A 103 -6.16 -11.26 -19.30
C LEU A 103 -6.75 -12.45 -18.53
N PRO A 104 -6.28 -13.68 -18.82
CA PRO A 104 -6.44 -14.80 -17.90
C PRO A 104 -5.88 -14.46 -16.52
N GLU A 105 -6.48 -15.01 -15.46
CA GLU A 105 -6.13 -14.70 -14.07
C GLU A 105 -4.67 -15.03 -13.74
N ASP A 106 -4.15 -16.14 -14.24
CA ASP A 106 -2.75 -16.55 -14.07
C ASP A 106 -1.76 -15.58 -14.72
N VAL A 107 -2.13 -15.01 -15.88
CA VAL A 107 -1.34 -13.96 -16.53
C VAL A 107 -1.45 -12.64 -15.77
N GLU A 108 -2.63 -12.28 -15.30
CA GLU A 108 -2.82 -11.10 -14.44
C GLU A 108 -1.98 -11.20 -13.17
N ASP A 109 -1.98 -12.37 -12.52
CA ASP A 109 -1.18 -12.64 -11.32
C ASP A 109 0.32 -12.50 -11.59
N LEU A 110 0.80 -12.99 -12.73
CA LEU A 110 2.19 -12.82 -13.14
C LEU A 110 2.58 -11.35 -13.28
N LEU A 111 1.72 -10.52 -13.89
CA LEU A 111 1.94 -9.07 -13.98
C LEU A 111 2.03 -8.46 -12.58
N MET A 112 1.13 -8.88 -11.68
CA MET A 112 1.06 -8.37 -10.31
C MET A 112 2.27 -8.74 -9.44
N GLU A 113 3.10 -9.71 -9.82
CA GLU A 113 4.38 -9.98 -9.14
C GLU A 113 5.32 -8.75 -9.15
N ASP A 114 5.26 -7.92 -10.19
CA ASP A 114 6.02 -6.68 -10.23
C ASP A 114 5.54 -5.68 -9.16
N TRP A 115 4.24 -5.65 -8.90
CA TRP A 115 3.67 -4.85 -7.80
C TRP A 115 4.05 -5.43 -6.44
N ASP A 116 3.96 -6.75 -6.26
CA ASP A 116 4.38 -7.41 -5.01
C ASP A 116 5.84 -7.06 -4.69
N ARG A 117 6.72 -7.10 -5.70
CA ARG A 117 8.14 -6.69 -5.56
C ARG A 117 8.28 -5.20 -5.21
N HIS A 118 7.44 -4.35 -5.79
CA HIS A 118 7.44 -2.91 -5.51
C HIS A 118 7.03 -2.61 -4.05
N VAL A 119 5.99 -3.26 -3.55
CA VAL A 119 5.44 -2.96 -2.21
C VAL A 119 6.13 -3.72 -1.08
N ALA A 120 6.86 -4.80 -1.37
CA ALA A 120 7.52 -5.63 -0.35
C ALA A 120 8.37 -4.83 0.67
N PRO A 121 9.20 -3.84 0.28
CA PRO A 121 9.94 -3.02 1.26
C PRO A 121 9.03 -2.16 2.14
N ILE A 122 7.91 -1.68 1.60
CA ILE A 122 6.97 -0.78 2.28
C ILE A 122 6.08 -1.56 3.24
N GLN A 123 5.56 -2.71 2.80
CA GLN A 123 4.78 -3.61 3.65
C GLN A 123 5.57 -4.07 4.88
N GLY A 124 6.87 -4.32 4.73
CA GLY A 124 7.75 -4.65 5.85
C GLY A 124 7.81 -3.55 6.93
N CYS A 125 7.64 -2.29 6.55
CA CYS A 125 7.63 -1.17 7.50
C CYS A 125 6.31 -1.06 8.28
N TYR A 126 5.17 -1.46 7.69
CA TYR A 126 3.88 -1.34 8.38
C TYR A 126 3.82 -2.12 9.70
N ALA A 127 4.34 -3.35 9.72
CA ALA A 127 4.42 -4.14 10.95
C ALA A 127 5.28 -3.45 12.03
N ILE A 128 6.31 -2.69 11.61
CA ILE A 128 7.14 -1.90 12.51
C ILE A 128 6.36 -0.69 13.05
N GLU A 129 5.59 0.00 12.22
CA GLU A 129 4.72 1.12 12.63
C GLU A 129 3.69 0.67 13.68
N VAL A 130 2.99 -0.44 13.43
CA VAL A 130 2.01 -1.01 14.37
C VAL A 130 2.68 -1.38 15.70
N ALA A 131 3.86 -2.00 15.66
CA ALA A 131 4.59 -2.34 16.87
C ALA A 131 5.06 -1.08 17.63
N ALA A 132 5.49 -0.04 16.92
CA ALA A 132 5.91 1.23 17.52
C ALA A 132 4.73 1.94 18.20
N GLU A 133 3.54 1.93 17.61
CA GLU A 133 2.32 2.48 18.20
C GLU A 133 1.92 1.71 19.47
N ALA A 134 1.94 0.37 19.43
CA ALA A 134 1.69 -0.45 20.60
C ALA A 134 2.68 -0.18 21.75
N VAL A 135 3.97 0.04 21.42
CA VAL A 135 4.98 0.43 22.41
C VAL A 135 4.67 1.81 22.99
N ALA A 136 4.30 2.79 22.17
CA ALA A 136 3.97 4.13 22.62
C ALA A 136 2.75 4.11 23.56
N GLN A 137 1.69 3.39 23.20
CA GLN A 137 0.50 3.22 24.03
C GLN A 137 0.85 2.55 25.37
N ALA A 138 1.61 1.45 25.36
CA ALA A 138 2.02 0.78 26.59
C ALA A 138 2.88 1.68 27.50
N GLN A 139 3.72 2.55 26.91
CA GLN A 139 4.50 3.53 27.66
C GLN A 139 3.62 4.62 28.31
N GLU A 140 2.58 5.07 27.61
CA GLU A 140 1.60 6.00 28.15
C GLU A 140 0.80 5.37 29.30
N GLU A 141 0.28 4.16 29.10
CA GLU A 141 -0.44 3.39 30.12
C GLU A 141 0.42 3.17 31.38
N LEU A 142 1.69 2.79 31.20
CA LEU A 142 2.64 2.65 32.30
C LEU A 142 2.85 3.98 33.04
N THR A 143 2.96 5.09 32.31
CA THR A 143 3.12 6.42 32.90
C THR A 143 1.88 6.84 33.68
N ASN A 144 0.69 6.55 33.17
CA ASN A 144 -0.59 6.80 33.85
C ASN A 144 -0.73 5.93 35.12
N ALA A 145 -0.33 4.66 35.07
CA ALA A 145 -0.31 3.79 36.24
C ALA A 145 0.65 4.30 37.32
N VAL A 146 1.84 4.78 36.93
CA VAL A 146 2.80 5.40 37.85
C VAL A 146 2.23 6.67 38.48
N ARG A 147 1.54 7.51 37.69
CA ARG A 147 0.85 8.71 38.20
C ARG A 147 -0.20 8.34 39.25
N ALA A 148 -1.09 7.40 38.95
CA ALA A 148 -2.11 6.92 39.88
C ALA A 148 -1.50 6.33 41.15
N ALA A 149 -0.41 5.57 41.05
CA ALA A 149 0.30 5.05 42.21
C ALA A 149 0.93 6.17 43.08
N ARG A 150 1.47 7.21 42.45
CA ARG A 150 2.01 8.39 43.15
C ARG A 150 0.92 9.19 43.88
N GLU A 151 -0.24 9.38 43.27
CA GLU A 151 -1.42 10.01 43.89
C GLU A 151 -1.91 9.22 45.12
N GLN A 152 -1.79 7.89 45.09
CA GLN A 152 -2.07 7.01 46.22
C GLN A 152 -0.94 6.96 47.27
N GLY A 153 0.12 7.74 47.10
CA GLY A 153 1.23 7.85 48.04
C GLY A 153 2.33 6.80 47.90
N ALA A 154 2.33 5.96 46.86
CA ALA A 154 3.38 4.96 46.65
C ALA A 154 4.76 5.61 46.51
N SER A 155 5.78 5.08 47.19
CA SER A 155 7.15 5.61 47.09
C SER A 155 7.80 5.26 45.75
N TRP A 156 8.80 6.04 45.33
CA TRP A 156 9.59 5.74 44.13
C TRP A 156 10.30 4.39 44.19
N GLU A 157 10.58 3.87 45.38
CA GLU A 157 11.15 2.54 45.58
C GLU A 157 10.13 1.44 45.29
N ALA A 158 8.89 1.59 45.77
CA ALA A 158 7.81 0.65 45.48
C ALA A 158 7.48 0.63 43.99
N ILE A 159 7.41 1.80 43.36
CA ILE A 159 7.19 1.96 41.92
C ILE A 159 8.34 1.34 41.12
N GLY A 160 9.59 1.63 41.48
CA GLY A 160 10.77 1.03 40.82
C GLY A 160 10.73 -0.49 40.87
N ARG A 161 10.47 -1.07 42.06
CA ARG A 161 10.32 -2.52 42.23
C ARG A 161 9.21 -3.09 41.35
N ALA A 162 8.04 -2.44 41.31
CA ALA A 162 6.92 -2.89 40.47
C ALA A 162 7.23 -2.84 38.97
N ALA A 163 7.99 -1.82 38.54
CA ALA A 163 8.40 -1.65 37.14
C ALA A 163 9.70 -2.40 36.77
N GLY A 164 10.26 -3.20 37.69
CA GLY A 164 11.48 -3.97 37.45
C GLY A 164 12.75 -3.13 37.32
N MET A 165 12.82 -1.97 37.97
CA MET A 165 13.98 -1.06 37.92
C MET A 165 14.35 -0.49 39.29
N THR A 166 15.49 0.21 39.36
CA THR A 166 15.91 0.84 40.61
C THR A 166 15.03 2.04 40.95
N ARG A 167 14.98 2.41 42.25
CA ARG A 167 14.34 3.64 42.72
C ARG A 167 14.83 4.87 41.95
N GLN A 168 16.14 5.00 41.75
CA GLN A 168 16.73 6.15 41.10
C GLN A 168 16.29 6.23 39.63
N SER A 169 16.32 5.10 38.90
CA SER A 169 15.85 5.02 37.51
C SER A 169 14.36 5.39 37.39
N ALA A 170 13.53 4.94 38.33
CA ALA A 170 12.11 5.28 38.37
C ALA A 170 11.89 6.79 38.60
N HIS A 171 12.60 7.36 39.58
CA HIS A 171 12.53 8.80 39.86
C HIS A 171 12.97 9.63 38.65
N GLU A 172 14.13 9.34 38.07
CA GLU A 172 14.66 10.06 36.91
C GLU A 172 13.71 10.02 35.71
N ARG A 173 13.06 8.87 35.47
CA ARG A 173 12.14 8.67 34.35
C ARG A 173 10.83 9.42 34.53
N TRP A 174 10.21 9.36 35.70
CA TRP A 174 8.82 9.82 35.88
C TRP A 174 8.64 11.08 36.71
N ALA A 175 9.61 11.47 37.56
CA ALA A 175 9.44 12.63 38.45
C ALA A 175 9.23 13.96 37.70
N LYS A 176 9.69 14.06 36.45
CA LYS A 176 9.48 15.24 35.59
C LYS A 176 8.13 15.24 34.85
N LEU A 177 7.51 14.06 34.70
CA LEU A 177 6.27 13.86 33.96
C LEU A 177 5.03 13.88 34.86
N ILE A 178 5.25 13.80 36.19
CA ILE A 178 4.21 13.78 37.20
C ILE A 178 4.37 15.04 38.05
N PRO A 179 3.41 15.98 38.04
CA PRO A 179 3.46 17.17 38.86
C PRO A 179 3.63 16.83 40.35
N ALA A 180 4.37 17.65 41.07
CA ALA A 180 4.54 17.48 42.51
C ALA A 180 3.25 17.90 43.24
N GLY A 181 2.37 16.93 43.47
CA GLY A 181 1.20 17.07 44.34
C GLY A 181 -0.05 17.63 43.64
N SER A 182 -1.13 16.86 43.70
CA SER A 182 -2.51 17.35 43.77
C SER A 182 -3.07 16.90 45.12
#